data_AF-A0A7X1Z7M7-F1
#
_entry.id   AF-A0A7X1Z7M7-F1
#
_cell.length_a   1.000
_cell.length_b   1.000
_cell.length_c   1.000
_cell.angle_alpha   90.00
_cell.angle_beta   90.00
_cell.angle_gamma   90.00
#
_symmetry.space_group_name_H-M   'P 1'
#
loop_
_entity.id
_entity.type
_entity.pdbx_description
1 polymer ?
#
loop_
_entity_poly.entity_id
_entity_poly.type
_entity_poly.pdbx_seq_one_letter_code
_entity_poly.pdbx_strand_id
1 'polypeptide(L)' 'MSTNEKTKLILNEIEHYLQFDIMQRDYAEKGIIKALKIIEKEEKKHEIG' A
#
# COMPACT_ATOMS: atom_id res chain seq x y z
N MET A 1 10.25 3.98 7.22
CA MET A 1 9.28 4.50 6.24
C MET A 1 7.88 4.41 6.82
N SER A 2 7.14 5.51 6.75
CA SER A 2 5.71 5.58 7.02
C SER A 2 4.89 4.77 6.02
N THR A 3 3.63 4.46 6.37
CA THR A 3 2.69 3.78 5.47
C THR A 3 2.51 4.51 4.15
N ASN A 4 2.45 5.86 4.17
CA ASN A 4 2.28 6.67 2.96
C ASN A 4 3.49 6.57 2.03
N GLU A 5 4.71 6.53 2.57
CA GLU A 5 5.92 6.36 1.75
C GLU A 5 5.96 4.98 1.11
N LYS A 6 5.61 3.92 1.85
CA LYS A 6 5.50 2.55 1.31
C LYS A 6 4.48 2.48 0.18
N THR A 7 3.30 3.07 0.38
CA THR A 7 2.24 3.10 -0.63
C THR A 7 2.68 3.81 -1.91
N LYS A 8 3.30 4.99 -1.81
CA LYS A 8 3.78 5.73 -2.98
C LYS A 8 4.82 4.94 -3.78
N LEU A 9 5.71 4.23 -3.09
CA LEU A 9 6.73 3.40 -3.72
C LEU A 9 6.09 2.26 -4.53
N ILE A 10 5.14 1.55 -3.93
CA ILE A 10 4.40 0.48 -4.61
C ILE A 10 3.61 1.02 -5.81
N LEU A 11 2.94 2.16 -5.66
CA LEU A 11 2.19 2.78 -6.77
C LEU A 11 3.10 3.16 -7.94
N ASN A 12 4.26 3.76 -7.68
CA ASN A 12 5.18 4.16 -8.74
C ASN A 12 5.66 2.94 -9.56
N GLU A 13 5.92 1.81 -8.90
CA GLU A 13 6.26 0.56 -9.60
C GLU A 13 5.09 0.06 -10.45
N ILE A 14 3.87 0.03 -9.89
CA ILE A 14 2.67 -0.38 -10.64
C ILE A 14 2.46 0.53 -11.87
N GLU A 15 2.59 1.84 -11.69
CA GLU A 15 2.44 2.83 -12.77
C GLU A 15 3.48 2.66 -13.87
N HIS A 16 4.74 2.38 -13.48
CA HIS A 16 5.82 2.11 -14.42
C HIS A 16 5.47 0.95 -15.37
N TYR A 17 4.83 -0.09 -14.86
CA TYR A 17 4.48 -1.27 -15.65
C TYR A 17 3.12 -1.18 -16.36
N LEU A 18 2.17 -0.41 -15.84
CA LEU A 18 0.76 -0.52 -16.26
C LEU A 18 0.12 0.77 -16.80
N GLN A 19 0.84 1.90 -16.87
CA GLN A 19 0.31 3.17 -17.39
C GLN A 19 -1.08 3.53 -16.83
N PHE A 20 -1.23 3.49 -15.50
CA PHE A 20 -2.51 3.70 -14.83
C PHE A 20 -3.08 5.10 -15.09
N ASP A 21 -4.42 5.17 -15.25
CA ASP A 21 -5.14 6.43 -15.17
C ASP A 21 -5.25 6.94 -13.72
N ILE A 22 -5.51 8.24 -13.55
CA ILE A 22 -5.57 8.91 -12.25
C ILE A 22 -6.63 8.29 -11.31
N MET A 23 -7.76 7.85 -11.85
CA MET A 23 -8.84 7.28 -11.06
C MET A 23 -8.49 5.88 -10.54
N GLN A 24 -7.82 5.08 -11.38
CA GLN A 24 -7.28 3.77 -11.00
C GLN A 24 -6.18 3.92 -9.95
N ARG A 25 -5.32 4.93 -10.07
CA ARG A 25 -4.28 5.26 -9.09
C ARG A 25 -4.88 5.52 -7.70
N ASP A 26 -5.88 6.41 -7.61
CA ASP A 26 -6.53 6.75 -6.33
C ASP A 26 -7.19 5.53 -5.67
N TYR A 27 -7.80 4.66 -6.47
CA TYR A 27 -8.41 3.43 -5.95
C TYR A 27 -7.35 2.43 -5.46
N ALA A 28 -6.27 2.26 -6.22
CA ALA A 28 -5.14 1.42 -5.86
C ALA A 28 -4.44 1.93 -4.58
N GLU A 29 -4.25 3.24 -4.44
CA GLU A 29 -3.66 3.85 -3.23
C GLU A 29 -4.45 3.47 -1.97
N LYS A 30 -5.77 3.61 -2.01
CA LYS A 30 -6.66 3.26 -0.90
C LYS A 30 -6.59 1.76 -0.57
N GLY A 31 -6.52 0.92 -1.59
CA GLY A 31 -6.37 -0.54 -1.46
C GLY A 31 -5.05 -0.91 -0.76
N ILE A 32 -3.94 -0.34 -1.21
CA ILE A 32 -2.60 -0.58 -0.65
C ILE A 32 -2.53 -0.13 0.81
N ILE A 33 -3.01 1.08 1.13
CA ILE A 33 -3.04 1.58 2.51
C ILE A 33 -3.84 0.64 3.42
N LYS A 34 -4.99 0.15 2.95
CA LYS A 34 -5.81 -0.79 3.71
C LYS A 34 -5.06 -2.10 3.96
N ALA A 35 -4.40 -2.65 2.94
CA ALA A 35 -3.60 -3.88 3.08
C ALA A 35 -2.44 -3.71 4.07
N LEU A 36 -1.69 -2.60 3.97
CA LEU A 36 -0.58 -2.30 4.88
C LEU A 36 -1.04 -2.20 6.34
N LYS A 37 -2.19 -1.57 6.60
CA LYS A 37 -2.77 -1.51 7.96
C LYS A 37 -3.16 -2.89 8.51
N ILE A 38 -3.63 -3.79 7.65
CA ILE A 38 -3.95 -5.17 8.05
C ILE A 38 -2.66 -5.92 8.39
N ILE A 39 -1.64 -5.81 7.54
CA ILE A 39 -0.32 -6.43 7.78
C ILE A 39 0.26 -5.95 9.12
N GLU A 40 0.32 -4.63 9.34
CA GLU A 40 0.80 -4.05 10.61
C GLU A 40 0.02 -4.57 11.83
N LYS A 41 -1.29 -4.82 11.68
CA LYS A 41 -2.12 -5.37 12.76
C LYS A 41 -1.78 -6.85 13.03
N GLU A 42 -1.54 -7.64 11.99
CA GLU A 42 -1.19 -9.07 12.14
C GLU A 42 0.24 -9.27 12.65
N GLU A 43 1.18 -8.43 12.25
CA GLU A 43 2.56 -8.40 12.78
C GLU A 43 2.55 -8.11 14.28
N LYS A 44 1.83 -7.07 14.71
CA LYS A 44 1.69 -6.74 16.14
C LYS A 44 1.08 -7.85 16.98
N LYS A 45 0.16 -8.64 16.42
CA LYS A 45 -0.42 -9.79 17.14
C LYS A 45 0.61 -10.89 17.34
N HIS A 46 1.49 -11.12 16.36
CA HIS A 46 2.55 -12.13 16.46
C HIS A 46 3.71 -11.70 17.37
N GLU A 47 4.00 -10.41 17.50
CA GLU A 47 5.04 -9.91 18.42
C GLU A 47 4.69 -10.05 19.91
N ILE A 48 3.40 -10.22 20.24
CA ILE A 48 2.90 -10.36 21.63
C ILE A 48 2.61 -11.84 21.97
N GLY A 49 2.83 -12.76 21.02
CA GLY A 49 2.58 -14.20 21.13
C GLY A 49 3.81 -15.02 21.51
#